data_AF-A0A2I3G387-F1
#
_entry.id   AF-A0A2I3G387-F1
#
_cell.length_a   1.000
_cell.length_b   1.000
_cell.length_c   1.000
_cell.angle_alpha   90.00
_cell.angle_beta   90.00
_cell.angle_gamma   90.00
#
_symmetry.space_group_name_H-M   'P 1'
#
loop_
_entity.id
_entity.type
_entity.pdbx_description
1 polymer ?
#
loop_
_entity_poly.entity_id
_entity_poly.type
_entity_poly.pdbx_seq_one_letter_code
_entity_poly.pdbx_strand_id
1 'polypeptide(L)' 'MSKPHSEAGTAFIETQQLHTAMADTFLEHVCHLDIHTPPSTAWNTGIICTIIPRGDHQECVHSHGKLCC' A
#
# COMPACT_ATOMS: atom_id res chain seq x y z
N MET A 1 36.07 10.24 16.01
CA MET A 1 34.89 10.93 15.48
C MET A 1 34.45 10.21 14.23
N SER A 2 33.53 9.26 14.37
CA SER A 2 33.00 8.45 13.27
C SER A 2 31.96 9.28 12.53
N LYS A 3 32.23 9.58 11.26
CA LYS A 3 31.32 10.33 10.39
C LYS A 3 30.11 9.42 10.08
N PRO A 4 28.85 9.82 10.32
CA PRO A 4 27.72 9.01 9.87
C PRO A 4 27.70 9.07 8.34
N HIS A 5 27.94 7.92 7.70
CA HIS A 5 27.74 7.74 6.27
C HIS A 5 26.23 7.85 6.03
N SER A 6 25.78 9.02 5.58
CA SER A 6 24.41 9.24 5.15
C SER A 6 24.21 8.53 3.81
N GLU A 7 23.97 7.22 3.87
CA GLU A 7 23.60 6.35 2.75
C GLU A 7 22.14 6.56 2.30
N ALA A 8 21.65 7.80 2.41
CA ALA A 8 20.29 8.19 2.06
C ALA A 8 20.27 9.16 0.86
N GLY A 9 21.37 9.24 0.12
CA GLY A 9 21.55 10.21 -0.97
C GLY A 9 21.11 9.74 -2.35
N THR A 10 20.85 8.44 -2.54
CA THR A 10 20.52 7.86 -3.85
C THR A 10 19.27 6.97 -3.85
N ALA A 11 18.70 6.63 -2.69
CA ALA A 11 17.50 5.81 -2.59
C ALA A 11 16.23 6.67 -2.56
N PHE A 12 15.96 7.39 -3.65
CA PHE A 12 14.62 7.95 -3.85
C PHE A 12 13.69 6.83 -4.28
N ILE A 13 12.91 6.30 -3.33
CA ILE A 13 11.91 5.28 -3.61
C ILE A 13 10.69 6.00 -4.17
N GLU A 14 10.47 5.86 -5.48
CA GLU A 14 9.23 6.34 -6.10
C GLU A 14 8.05 5.59 -5.48
N THR A 15 7.00 6.34 -5.10
CA THR A 15 5.78 5.78 -4.47
C THR A 15 4.87 5.12 -5.52
N GLN A 16 3.89 4.33 -5.10
CA GLN A 16 2.81 3.80 -5.96
C GLN A 16 3.27 3.01 -7.20
N GLN A 17 4.50 2.49 -7.18
CA GLN A 17 5.13 1.77 -8.30
C GLN A 17 5.32 2.63 -9.57
N LEU A 18 5.42 3.96 -9.44
CA LEU A 18 5.49 4.89 -10.60
C LEU A 18 6.63 4.54 -11.58
N HIS A 19 7.81 4.18 -11.07
CA HIS A 19 8.94 3.73 -11.89
C HIS A 19 8.58 2.56 -12.80
N THR A 20 7.90 1.56 -12.24
CA THR A 20 7.49 0.34 -12.98
C THR A 20 6.33 0.61 -13.93
N ALA A 21 5.51 1.62 -13.65
CA ALA A 21 4.38 2.00 -14.49
C ALA A 21 4.84 2.59 -15.84
N MET A 22 6.11 2.97 -15.95
CA MET A 22 6.75 3.48 -17.17
C MET A 22 7.40 2.38 -18.04
N ALA A 23 7.34 1.10 -17.64
CA ALA A 23 7.97 0.00 -18.39
C ALA A 23 7.33 -0.20 -19.77
N ASP A 24 8.15 -0.59 -20.76
CA ASP A 24 7.71 -0.74 -22.16
C ASP A 24 6.87 -2.02 -22.37
N THR A 25 7.07 -3.04 -21.52
CA THR A 25 6.37 -4.31 -21.61
C THR A 25 5.74 -4.74 -20.28
N PHE A 26 4.70 -5.57 -20.37
CA PHE A 26 4.09 -6.17 -19.19
C PHE A 26 5.07 -7.03 -18.38
N LEU A 27 5.98 -7.75 -19.05
CA LEU A 27 6.96 -8.59 -18.38
C LEU A 27 7.94 -7.74 -17.56
N GLU A 28 8.47 -6.66 -18.14
CA GLU A 28 9.35 -5.71 -17.43
C GLU A 28 8.64 -5.03 -16.27
N HIS A 29 7.37 -4.65 -16.44
CA HIS A 29 6.55 -4.11 -15.36
C HIS A 29 6.49 -5.06 -14.16
N VAL A 30 6.15 -6.34 -14.40
CA VAL A 30 6.05 -7.36 -13.33
C VAL A 30 7.42 -7.64 -12.70
N CYS A 31 8.48 -7.70 -13.50
CA CYS A 31 9.84 -7.95 -13.01
C CYS A 31 10.40 -6.82 -12.14
N HIS A 32 9.90 -5.59 -12.29
CA HIS A 32 10.39 -4.43 -11.56
C HIS A 32 9.53 -4.04 -10.35
N LEU A 33 8.44 -4.76 -10.04
CA LEU A 33 7.63 -4.49 -8.85
C LEU A 33 8.47 -4.57 -7.57
N ASP A 34 8.42 -3.51 -6.76
CA ASP A 34 9.22 -3.37 -5.54
C ASP A 34 8.33 -3.35 -4.28
N ILE A 35 8.53 -4.28 -3.36
CA ILE A 35 7.80 -4.36 -2.09
C ILE A 35 8.14 -3.21 -1.12
N HIS A 36 9.23 -2.49 -1.37
CA HIS A 36 9.65 -1.36 -0.55
C HIS A 36 9.02 -0.04 -0.97
N THR A 37 8.41 0.02 -2.16
CA THR A 37 7.64 1.17 -2.62
C THR A 37 6.28 1.21 -1.91
N PRO A 38 5.99 2.27 -1.13
CA PRO A 38 4.71 2.37 -0.44
C PRO A 38 3.54 2.58 -1.43
N PRO A 39 2.36 1.99 -1.17
CA PRO A 39 1.18 2.19 -1.99
C PRO A 39 0.55 3.57 -1.78
N SER A 40 -0.50 3.88 -2.55
CA SER A 40 -1.32 5.07 -2.31
C SER A 40 -2.01 4.98 -0.94
N THR A 41 -2.14 6.12 -0.26
CA THR A 41 -2.98 6.24 0.95
C THR A 41 -4.45 5.99 0.61
N ALA A 42 -4.89 6.37 -0.59
CA ALA A 42 -6.24 6.16 -1.05
C ALA A 42 -6.46 4.70 -1.49
N TRP A 43 -7.44 4.04 -0.88
CA TRP A 43 -7.93 2.75 -1.35
C TRP A 43 -9.10 2.94 -2.31
N ASN A 44 -8.84 2.77 -3.60
CA ASN A 44 -9.83 3.03 -4.67
C ASN A 44 -10.86 1.89 -4.86
N THR A 45 -10.65 0.73 -4.23
CA THR A 45 -11.50 -0.46 -4.36
C THR A 45 -12.28 -0.67 -3.07
N GLY A 46 -13.60 -0.61 -3.15
CA GLY A 46 -14.47 -0.85 -1.99
C GLY A 46 -14.40 -2.29 -1.49
N ILE A 47 -14.65 -2.47 -0.19
CA ILE A 47 -14.78 -3.78 0.45
C ILE A 47 -16.27 -4.03 0.72
N ILE A 48 -16.79 -5.14 0.20
CA ILE A 48 -18.17 -5.59 0.47
C ILE A 48 -18.10 -6.85 1.35
N CYS A 49 -18.75 -6.80 2.51
CA CYS A 49 -18.77 -7.90 3.47
C CYS A 49 -20.21 -8.42 3.68
N THR A 50 -20.39 -9.74 3.69
CA THR A 50 -21.66 -10.36 4.10
C THR A 50 -21.81 -10.31 5.61
N ILE A 51 -22.92 -9.76 6.09
CA ILE A 51 -23.26 -9.72 7.51
C ILE A 51 -24.11 -10.95 7.83
N ILE A 52 -23.68 -11.75 8.81
CA ILE A 52 -24.39 -12.93 9.29
C ILE A 52 -24.60 -12.78 10.81
N PRO A 53 -25.79 -13.09 11.35
CA PRO A 53 -26.00 -13.10 12.80
C PRO A 53 -24.99 -14.01 13.50
N ARG A 54 -24.36 -13.51 14.56
CA ARG A 54 -23.40 -14.29 15.34
C ARG A 54 -24.01 -14.66 16.70
N GLY A 55 -24.82 -15.72 16.72
CA GLY A 55 -25.41 -16.27 17.94
C GLY A 55 -26.13 -15.24 18.82
N ASP A 56 -26.05 -15.43 20.13
CA ASP A 56 -26.70 -14.68 21.20
C ASP A 56 -25.94 -13.40 21.62
N HIS A 57 -24.82 -13.06 20.95
CA HIS A 57 -24.03 -11.86 21.21
C HIS A 57 -24.27 -10.81 20.11
N GLN A 58 -25.16 -9.86 20.36
CA GLN A 58 -25.46 -8.76 19.44
C GLN A 58 -24.41 -7.63 19.55
N GLU A 59 -23.19 -7.88 19.06
CA GLU A 59 -22.22 -6.81 18.77
C GLU A 59 -21.66 -7.05 17.35
N CYS A 60 -22.29 -6.43 16.35
CA CYS A 60 -21.77 -6.34 14.99
C CYS A 60 -20.91 -5.07 14.84
N VAL A 61 -19.83 -5.22 14.07
CA VAL A 61 -18.56 -4.49 14.23
C VAL A 61 -18.67 -2.99 13.93
N HIS A 62 -18.13 -2.16 14.84
CA HIS A 62 -17.99 -0.72 14.64
C HIS A 62 -16.93 -0.38 13.58
N SER A 63 -17.37 0.26 12.50
CA SER A 63 -16.50 0.89 11.50
C SER A 63 -16.01 2.26 12.01
N HIS A 64 -14.77 2.34 12.50
CA HIS A 64 -14.12 3.60 12.90
C HIS A 64 -13.15 4.17 11.83
N GLY A 65 -13.31 3.79 10.56
CA GLY A 65 -12.33 4.10 9.52
C GLY A 65 -12.44 5.52 8.97
N LYS A 66 -11.49 6.40 9.33
CA LYS A 66 -10.98 7.44 8.42
C LYS A 66 -10.42 6.74 7.18
N LEU A 67 -11.23 6.55 6.14
CA LEU A 67 -10.69 6.44 4.77
C LEU A 67 -10.24 7.85 4.40
N CYS A 68 -9.05 8.25 4.85
CA CYS A 68 -8.59 9.62 4.63
C CYS A 68 -8.06 9.76 3.21
N CYS A 69 -8.63 10.75 2.50
CA CYS A 69 -8.16 11.34 1.26
C CYS A 69 -6.67 11.69 1.31
#